data_AF-A0AAV9GP37-F1
#
_entry.id   AF-A0AAV9GP37-F1
#
_cell.length_a   1.000
_cell.length_b   1.000
_cell.length_c   1.000
_cell.angle_alpha   90.00
_cell.angle_beta   90.00
_cell.angle_gamma   90.00
#
_symmetry.space_group_name_H-M   'P 1'
#
loop_
_entity.id
_entity.type
_entity.pdbx_description
1 polymer ?
#
loop_
_entity_poly.entity_id
_entity_poly.type
_entity_poly.pdbx_seq_one_letter_code
_entity_poly.pdbx_strand_id
1 'polypeptide(L)'
;NRWGWFITPTLAELQSPGTVGGTLYVGAGNNDISNSRNVGTWTATADAQGGVTVTYNMASPYYLDEVHVELRCLPFPTPNSCAPGQWTHVADDLDHLTTYSNPNPIPYPTCNGNVALVLHASVGYFATGNTCTLPPAGGSAPP
;
A
#
# COMPACT_ATOMS: atom_id res chain seq x y z
N ASN A 1 11.22 10.32 9.33
CA ASN A 1 10.05 9.52 8.96
C ASN A 1 9.58 9.88 7.56
N ARG A 2 10.07 9.17 6.53
CA ARG A 2 9.48 9.16 5.17
C ARG A 2 8.72 7.85 5.05
N TRP A 3 7.40 7.90 5.24
CA TRP A 3 6.56 6.71 5.40
C TRP A 3 5.59 6.71 4.21
N GLY A 4 5.68 5.69 3.36
CA GLY A 4 4.86 5.55 2.16
C GLY A 4 5.65 5.66 0.86
N TRP A 5 5.47 4.67 0.00
CA TRP A 5 5.78 4.77 -1.42
C TRP A 5 4.54 5.32 -2.12
N PHE A 6 4.71 6.34 -2.96
CA PHE A 6 3.65 6.75 -3.87
C PHE A 6 4.05 6.37 -5.29
N ILE A 7 3.06 6.09 -6.11
CA ILE A 7 3.21 5.96 -7.56
C ILE A 7 2.32 6.99 -8.24
N THR A 8 2.55 7.23 -9.53
CA THR A 8 1.76 8.21 -10.31
C THR A 8 1.03 7.56 -11.47
N PRO A 9 0.02 6.71 -11.21
CA PRO A 9 -0.69 6.01 -12.27
C PRO A 9 -1.65 6.96 -12.99
N THR A 10 -1.72 6.81 -14.30
CA THR A 10 -2.79 7.39 -15.12
C THR A 10 -4.08 6.58 -14.93
N LEU A 11 -5.23 7.22 -15.21
CA LEU A 11 -6.52 6.51 -15.19
C LEU A 11 -6.53 5.33 -16.17
N ALA A 12 -5.91 5.49 -17.35
CA ALA A 12 -5.82 4.43 -18.36
C ALA A 12 -5.04 3.21 -17.85
N GLU A 13 -3.95 3.41 -17.12
CA GLU A 13 -3.19 2.31 -16.50
C GLU A 13 -4.00 1.60 -15.43
N LEU A 14 -4.78 2.33 -14.62
CA LEU A 14 -5.67 1.73 -13.62
C LEU A 14 -6.83 0.97 -14.26
N GLN A 15 -7.31 1.41 -15.42
CA GLN A 15 -8.37 0.72 -16.17
C GLN A 15 -7.86 -0.51 -16.94
N SER A 16 -6.54 -0.72 -17.00
CA SER A 16 -5.91 -1.92 -17.54
C SER A 16 -5.58 -2.90 -16.40
N PRO A 17 -6.40 -3.96 -16.19
CA PRO A 17 -6.24 -4.83 -15.03
C PRO A 17 -4.84 -5.44 -14.92
N GLY A 18 -4.29 -5.46 -13.70
CA GLY A 18 -2.98 -6.04 -13.42
C GLY A 18 -1.77 -5.18 -13.79
N THR A 19 -1.98 -3.97 -14.32
CA THR A 19 -0.88 -3.06 -14.71
C THR A 19 -0.31 -2.30 -13.51
N VAL A 20 -1.16 -1.95 -12.54
CA VAL A 20 -0.79 -1.16 -11.37
C VAL A 20 -0.79 -2.03 -10.13
N GLY A 21 0.39 -2.27 -9.57
CA GLY A 21 0.56 -3.06 -8.36
C GLY A 21 2.01 -3.15 -7.92
N GLY A 22 2.24 -3.84 -6.81
CA GLY A 22 3.58 -4.03 -6.27
C GLY A 22 3.62 -4.93 -5.04
N THR A 23 4.83 -5.11 -4.53
CA THR A 23 5.08 -5.85 -3.29
C THR A 23 4.88 -4.96 -2.07
N LEU A 24 4.28 -5.51 -1.02
CA LEU A 24 4.21 -4.88 0.30
C LEU A 24 5.44 -5.29 1.10
N TYR A 25 6.19 -4.30 1.56
CA TYR A 25 7.39 -4.50 2.35
C TYR A 25 7.24 -3.90 3.76
N VAL A 26 7.63 -4.65 4.79
CA VAL A 26 7.71 -4.17 6.18
C VAL A 26 9.15 -4.11 6.67
N GLY A 27 9.37 -3.41 7.78
CA GLY A 27 10.67 -3.17 8.37
C GLY A 27 11.21 -1.81 7.95
N ALA A 28 11.86 -1.12 8.88
CA ALA A 28 12.51 0.16 8.64
C ALA A 28 13.75 -0.03 7.78
N GLY A 29 13.57 -0.36 6.50
CA GLY A 29 14.64 -0.59 5.54
C GLY A 29 15.44 0.68 5.22
N ASN A 30 15.10 1.86 5.77
CA ASN A 30 15.76 3.14 5.48
C ASN A 30 15.88 3.45 3.97
N ASN A 31 14.87 3.06 3.19
CA ASN A 31 14.84 3.09 1.71
C ASN A 31 15.73 2.05 1.00
N ASP A 32 16.30 1.11 1.75
CA ASP A 32 16.94 -0.09 1.23
C ASP A 32 15.99 -1.28 1.38
N ILE A 33 15.47 -1.75 0.25
CA ILE A 33 14.52 -2.87 0.17
C ILE A 33 15.19 -4.20 0.57
N SER A 34 16.52 -4.31 0.52
CA SER A 34 17.21 -5.53 0.98
C SER A 34 17.09 -5.76 2.49
N ASN A 35 16.82 -4.70 3.24
CA ASN A 35 16.57 -4.73 4.68
C ASN A 35 15.07 -4.81 5.02
N SER A 36 14.21 -4.87 4.00
CA SER A 36 12.77 -5.00 4.17
C SER A 36 12.33 -6.45 3.91
N ARG A 37 11.15 -6.77 4.40
CA ARG A 37 10.57 -8.10 4.30
C ARG A 37 9.31 -8.03 3.46
N ASN A 38 9.23 -8.87 2.44
CA ASN A 38 8.00 -9.06 1.68
C ASN A 38 6.93 -9.69 2.60
N VAL A 39 5.79 -9.03 2.72
CA VAL A 39 4.64 -9.47 3.51
C VAL A 39 3.39 -9.70 2.68
N GLY A 40 3.44 -9.45 1.37
CA GLY A 40 2.28 -9.52 0.50
C GLY A 40 2.44 -8.68 -0.76
N THR A 41 1.31 -8.47 -1.41
CA THR A 41 1.19 -7.69 -2.65
C THR A 41 -0.01 -6.76 -2.57
N TRP A 42 0.01 -5.72 -3.38
CA TRP A 42 -1.13 -4.85 -3.61
C TRP A 42 -1.33 -4.64 -5.11
N THR A 43 -2.57 -4.38 -5.50
CA THR A 43 -2.97 -4.02 -6.86
C THR A 43 -3.97 -2.87 -6.80
N ALA A 44 -4.00 -2.03 -7.83
CA ALA A 44 -4.99 -0.98 -7.97
C ALA A 44 -5.63 -1.07 -9.36
N THR A 45 -6.95 -0.93 -9.41
CA THR A 45 -7.73 -0.94 -10.65
C THR A 45 -8.78 0.14 -10.61
N ALA A 46 -9.21 0.65 -11.77
CA ALA A 46 -10.30 1.59 -11.88
C ALA A 46 -11.42 1.00 -12.74
N ASP A 47 -12.67 1.25 -12.35
CA ASP A 47 -13.82 0.96 -13.19
C ASP A 47 -13.93 1.96 -14.38
N ALA A 48 -14.95 1.76 -15.21
CA ALA A 48 -15.20 2.63 -16.37
C ALA A 48 -15.59 4.07 -15.99
N GLN A 49 -16.05 4.28 -14.75
CA GLN A 49 -16.44 5.57 -14.19
C GLN A 49 -15.26 6.26 -13.48
N GLY A 50 -14.11 5.60 -13.37
CA GLY A 50 -12.92 6.11 -12.69
C GLY A 50 -12.92 5.88 -11.18
N GLY A 51 -13.76 4.98 -10.67
CA GLY A 51 -13.72 4.51 -9.29
C GLY A 51 -12.55 3.56 -9.08
N VAL A 52 -11.59 3.94 -8.24
CA VAL A 52 -10.37 3.18 -7.95
C VAL A 52 -10.56 2.24 -6.76
N THR A 53 -10.26 0.97 -6.97
CA THR A 53 -10.19 -0.07 -5.95
C THR A 53 -8.77 -0.58 -5.82
N VAL A 54 -8.23 -0.48 -4.60
CA VAL A 54 -6.97 -1.07 -4.17
C VAL A 54 -7.26 -2.37 -3.44
N THR A 55 -6.56 -3.42 -3.82
CA THR A 55 -6.65 -4.75 -3.22
C THR A 55 -5.30 -5.16 -2.66
N TYR A 56 -5.28 -5.61 -1.41
CA TYR A 56 -4.14 -6.11 -0.67
C TYR A 56 -4.27 -7.62 -0.50
N ASN A 57 -3.18 -8.36 -0.69
CA ASN A 57 -3.09 -9.79 -0.47
C ASN A 57 -1.83 -10.12 0.33
N MET A 58 -2.01 -10.62 1.55
CA MET A 58 -0.93 -10.91 2.47
C MET A 58 -0.36 -12.29 2.22
N ALA A 59 0.96 -12.40 2.26
CA ALA A 59 1.64 -13.68 2.30
C ALA A 59 1.50 -14.27 3.70
N SER A 60 1.31 -15.59 3.83
CA SER A 60 1.36 -16.24 5.14
C SER A 60 2.74 -16.03 5.79
N PRO A 61 2.84 -15.75 7.10
CA PRO A 61 1.78 -15.70 8.12
C PRO A 61 1.27 -14.28 8.44
N TYR A 62 1.38 -13.35 7.50
CA TYR A 62 1.05 -11.93 7.70
C TYR A 62 -0.45 -11.66 7.57
N TYR A 63 -0.90 -10.61 8.24
CA TYR A 63 -2.27 -10.11 8.17
C TYR A 63 -2.29 -8.57 8.22
N LEU A 64 -3.41 -7.98 7.81
CA LEU A 64 -3.66 -6.53 7.87
C LEU A 64 -4.39 -6.17 9.16
N ASP A 65 -3.90 -5.14 9.84
CA ASP A 65 -4.59 -4.47 10.95
C ASP A 65 -5.30 -3.21 10.47
N GLU A 66 -4.63 -2.45 9.58
CA GLU A 66 -5.13 -1.18 9.06
C GLU A 66 -4.68 -1.02 7.62
N VAL A 67 -5.50 -0.35 6.79
CA VAL A 67 -5.05 0.17 5.50
C VAL A 67 -5.53 1.59 5.29
N HIS A 68 -4.68 2.39 4.67
CA HIS A 68 -5.02 3.73 4.24
C HIS A 68 -4.62 3.94 2.79
N VAL A 69 -5.52 4.53 2.01
CA VAL A 69 -5.32 4.82 0.59
C VAL A 69 -5.65 6.28 0.33
N GLU A 70 -4.80 6.92 -0.46
CA GLU A 70 -5.02 8.30 -0.89
C GLU A 70 -4.75 8.47 -2.39
N LEU A 71 -5.65 9.20 -3.06
CA LEU A 71 -5.46 9.71 -4.40
C LEU A 71 -5.48 11.24 -4.36
N ARG A 72 -4.43 11.88 -4.88
CA ARG A 72 -4.31 13.34 -4.84
C ARG A 72 -3.57 13.90 -6.04
N CYS A 73 -3.95 15.09 -6.49
CA CYS A 73 -3.21 15.83 -7.51
C CYS A 73 -1.81 16.25 -7.04
N LEU A 74 -0.83 16.15 -7.93
CA LEU A 74 0.48 16.75 -7.79
C LEU A 74 0.54 18.15 -8.45
N PRO A 75 1.39 19.07 -7.95
CA PRO A 75 2.24 18.92 -6.75
C PRO A 75 1.42 18.93 -5.45
N PHE A 76 1.95 18.29 -4.41
CA PHE A 76 1.32 18.38 -3.09
C PHE A 76 1.23 19.84 -2.63
N PRO A 77 0.05 20.32 -2.17
CA PRO A 77 -0.18 21.74 -1.88
C PRO A 77 0.69 22.28 -0.75
N THR A 78 1.17 21.41 0.14
CA THR A 78 2.09 21.75 1.22
C THR A 78 3.43 21.04 1.03
N PRO A 79 4.55 21.79 0.87
CA PRO A 79 5.88 21.22 0.92
C PRO A 79 6.06 20.45 2.23
N ASN A 80 6.51 19.20 2.16
CA ASN A 80 6.63 18.26 3.31
C ASN A 80 5.32 17.63 3.83
N SER A 81 4.19 17.74 3.13
CA SER A 81 2.98 16.93 3.42
C SER A 81 3.07 15.47 3.00
N CYS A 82 4.28 14.94 2.81
CA CYS A 82 4.54 13.52 2.68
C CYS A 82 4.23 12.72 3.96
N ALA A 83 3.68 13.38 4.99
CA ALA A 83 3.00 12.74 6.10
C ALA A 83 1.51 12.63 5.73
N PRO A 84 1.07 11.48 5.21
CA PRO A 84 -0.32 11.28 4.92
C PRO A 84 -1.10 11.28 6.25
N GLY A 85 -1.92 12.31 6.42
CA GLY A 85 -2.87 12.46 7.54
C GLY A 85 -4.27 12.79 7.04
N GLN A 86 -4.47 12.76 5.72
CA GLN A 86 -5.74 13.00 5.04
C GLN A 86 -5.91 11.93 3.98
N TRP A 87 -6.28 10.75 4.46
CA TRP A 87 -6.53 9.59 3.62
C TRP A 87 -7.90 9.68 2.98
N THR A 88 -8.01 9.31 1.71
CA THR A 88 -9.32 9.27 1.03
C THR A 88 -10.13 8.06 1.49
N HIS A 89 -9.43 6.96 1.78
CA HIS A 89 -10.00 5.76 2.35
C HIS A 89 -9.19 5.36 3.59
N VAL A 90 -9.92 5.10 4.67
CA VAL A 90 -9.39 4.60 5.94
C VAL A 90 -10.17 3.34 6.30
N ALA A 91 -9.44 2.27 6.58
CA ALA A 91 -10.01 1.10 7.21
C ALA A 91 -9.08 0.63 8.32
N ASP A 92 -9.53 0.87 9.54
CA ASP A 92 -8.86 0.45 10.77
C ASP A 92 -9.57 -0.79 11.32
N ASP A 93 -8.93 -1.49 12.27
CA ASP A 93 -9.47 -2.69 12.93
C ASP A 93 -9.93 -3.78 11.93
N LEU A 94 -9.10 -4.09 10.93
CA LEU A 94 -9.40 -5.09 9.89
C LEU A 94 -9.43 -6.54 10.38
N ASP A 95 -9.56 -6.80 11.69
CA ASP A 95 -9.67 -8.13 12.32
C ASP A 95 -8.72 -9.18 11.70
N HIS A 96 -7.47 -8.79 11.48
CA HIS A 96 -6.41 -9.64 10.95
C HIS A 96 -6.74 -10.28 9.58
N LEU A 97 -7.40 -9.56 8.69
CA LEU A 97 -7.67 -10.02 7.33
C LEU A 97 -6.38 -10.25 6.53
N THR A 98 -6.33 -11.36 5.78
CA THR A 98 -5.22 -11.67 4.85
C THR A 98 -5.46 -11.13 3.44
N THR A 99 -6.69 -10.72 3.13
CA THR A 99 -7.06 -10.07 1.87
C THR A 99 -8.03 -8.93 2.18
N TYR A 100 -7.83 -7.78 1.56
CA TYR A 100 -8.69 -6.63 1.73
C TYR A 100 -8.78 -5.82 0.43
N SER A 101 -9.99 -5.37 0.09
CA SER A 101 -10.22 -4.35 -0.93
C SER A 101 -11.07 -3.24 -0.35
N ASN A 102 -10.79 -1.98 -0.69
CA ASN A 102 -11.68 -0.89 -0.26
C ASN A 102 -13.09 -1.13 -0.85
N PRO A 103 -14.14 -1.17 0.01
CA PRO A 103 -15.49 -1.51 -0.43
C PRO A 103 -16.12 -0.41 -1.28
N ASN A 104 -15.73 0.84 -1.02
CA ASN A 104 -16.17 2.01 -1.78
C ASN A 104 -15.03 2.47 -2.69
N PRO A 105 -15.19 2.41 -4.03
CA PRO A 105 -14.19 2.90 -4.96
C PRO A 105 -13.90 4.40 -4.75
N ILE A 106 -12.63 4.77 -4.82
CA ILE A 106 -12.18 6.15 -4.65
C ILE A 106 -12.22 6.85 -6.01
N PRO A 107 -12.93 7.97 -6.18
CA PRO A 107 -12.97 8.68 -7.46
C PRO A 107 -11.57 9.14 -7.89
N TYR A 108 -11.16 8.80 -9.11
CA TYR A 108 -9.93 9.32 -9.71
C TYR A 108 -10.06 10.85 -9.92
N PRO A 109 -9.18 11.67 -9.33
CA PRO A 109 -9.35 13.11 -9.37
C PRO A 109 -9.00 13.69 -10.74
N THR A 110 -9.71 14.76 -11.12
CA THR A 110 -9.32 15.58 -12.27
C THR A 110 -8.22 16.55 -11.85
N CYS A 111 -7.02 16.37 -12.40
CA CYS A 111 -5.85 17.16 -12.07
C CYS A 111 -5.27 17.84 -13.32
N ASN A 112 -4.71 19.04 -13.15
CA ASN A 112 -3.93 19.72 -14.21
C ASN A 112 -2.54 19.09 -14.42
N GLY A 113 -2.17 18.12 -13.59
CA GLY A 113 -0.91 17.37 -13.62
C GLY A 113 -1.13 15.91 -13.19
N ASN A 114 -0.08 15.24 -12.74
CA ASN A 114 -0.15 13.83 -12.36
C ASN A 114 -0.97 13.63 -11.08
N VAL A 115 -1.55 12.44 -10.94
CA VAL A 115 -2.16 11.95 -9.70
C VAL A 115 -1.14 11.11 -8.95
N ALA A 116 -1.00 11.32 -7.65
CA ALA A 116 -0.29 10.42 -6.75
C ALA A 116 -1.28 9.44 -6.12
N LEU A 117 -0.99 8.15 -6.21
CA LEU A 117 -1.60 7.10 -5.40
C LEU A 117 -0.64 6.76 -4.25
N VAL A 118 -1.09 7.01 -3.03
CA VAL A 118 -0.34 6.74 -1.80
C VAL A 118 -1.02 5.59 -1.07
N LEU A 119 -0.22 4.63 -0.63
CA LEU A 119 -0.68 3.42 0.04
C LEU A 119 0.04 3.26 1.37
N HIS A 120 -0.73 2.94 2.40
CA HIS A 120 -0.24 2.57 3.71
C HIS A 120 -1.00 1.35 4.22
N ALA A 121 -0.29 0.49 4.95
CA ALA A 121 -0.86 -0.66 5.60
C ALA A 121 -0.10 -0.92 6.90
N SER A 122 -0.85 -1.15 7.98
CA SER A 122 -0.34 -1.75 9.21
C SER A 122 -0.46 -3.26 9.09
N VAL A 123 0.67 -3.95 9.28
CA VAL A 123 0.80 -5.39 9.04
C VAL A 123 1.31 -6.09 10.29
N GLY A 124 0.52 -7.03 10.80
CA GLY A 124 0.91 -7.96 11.83
C GLY A 124 1.32 -9.33 11.26
N TYR A 125 1.65 -10.26 12.16
CA TYR A 125 1.92 -11.65 11.81
C TYR A 125 1.36 -12.57 12.89
N PHE A 126 0.78 -13.70 12.49
CA PHE A 126 0.30 -14.70 13.46
C PHE A 126 1.52 -15.39 14.09
N ALA A 127 1.89 -14.98 15.31
CA ALA A 127 2.96 -15.63 16.05
C ALA A 127 2.53 -17.02 16.52
N THR A 128 3.18 -18.07 16.05
CA THR A 128 3.08 -19.41 16.63
C THR A 128 4.07 -19.52 17.80
N GLY A 129 3.80 -18.84 18.92
CA GLY A 129 4.58 -18.97 20.16
C GLY A 129 4.68 -17.68 21.00
N ASN A 130 4.94 -17.84 22.30
CA ASN A 130 5.02 -16.75 23.29
C ASN A 130 6.36 -15.98 23.27
N THR A 131 7.15 -16.10 22.19
CA THR A 131 8.43 -15.41 22.04
C THR A 131 8.36 -14.51 20.84
N CYS A 132 8.52 -13.19 21.07
CA CYS A 132 8.73 -12.20 20.04
C CYS A 132 10.11 -12.46 19.40
N THR A 133 10.14 -13.40 18.46
CA THR A 133 11.33 -13.69 17.65
C THR A 133 11.20 -12.86 16.39
N LEU A 134 12.23 -12.09 16.09
CA LEU A 134 12.29 -11.39 14.81
C LEU A 134 12.17 -12.44 13.70
N PRO A 135 11.25 -12.27 12.73
CA PRO A 135 11.12 -13.20 11.62
C PRO A 135 12.49 -13.37 10.91
N PRO A 136 12.93 -14.60 10.60
CA PRO A 136 14.31 -14.87 10.13
C PRO A 136 14.60 -14.15 8.81
N ALA A 137 15.53 -13.19 8.81
CA ALA A 137 15.87 -12.33 7.67
C ALA A 137 15.93 -13.13 6.36
N GLY A 138 15.21 -12.66 5.34
CA GLY A 138 15.19 -13.29 4.02
C GLY A 138 16.61 -13.37 3.49
N GLY A 139 17.00 -14.60 3.12
CA GLY A 139 18.34 -14.89 2.63
C GLY A 139 18.71 -14.05 1.42
N SER A 140 19.99 -13.70 1.36
CA SER A 140 20.68 -13.02 0.28
C SER A 140 20.30 -13.58 -1.11
N ALA A 141 19.91 -12.69 -2.03
CA ALA A 141 19.96 -12.99 -3.45
C ALA A 141 21.42 -12.87 -3.96
N PRO A 142 21.88 -13.77 -4.86
CA PRO A 142 23.22 -13.75 -5.43
C PRO A 142 23.33 -12.70 -6.57
N PRO A 143 24.53 -12.45 -7.10
CA PRO A 143 25.13 -11.13 -7.37
C PRO A 143 24.45 -10.26 -8.43
#